data_AF-A0A3C0NNH9-F1
#
_entry.id   AF-A0A3C0NNH9-F1
#
_cell.length_a   1.000
_cell.length_b   1.000
_cell.length_c   1.000
_cell.angle_alpha   90.00
_cell.angle_beta   90.00
_cell.angle_gamma   90.00
#
_symmetry.space_group_name_H-M   'P 1'
#
loop_
_entity.id
_entity.type
_entity.pdbx_description
1 polymer ?
#
loop_
_entity_poly.entity_id
_entity_poly.type
_entity_poly.pdbx_seq_one_letter_code
_entity_poly.pdbx_strand_id
1 'polypeptide(L)'
;AREFIMRTILTNYSEDGSVLISTHLILDVEQVLDEAVFLRQGSVVLHESVDSIRERTNGSVDQLFREMFRTQVWNGGEDNAR
;
A
#
# COMPACT_ATOMS: atom_id res chain seq x y z
N ALA A 1 19.58 -5.61 -2.00
CA ALA A 1 19.24 -7.06 -1.91
C ALA A 1 17.73 -7.30 -2.05
N ARG A 2 16.86 -6.69 -1.23
CA ARG A 2 15.39 -6.84 -1.36
C ARG A 2 14.82 -6.37 -2.70
N GLU A 3 15.26 -5.19 -3.15
CA GLU A 3 14.86 -4.63 -4.44
C GLU A 3 15.20 -5.56 -5.61
N PHE A 4 16.35 -6.25 -5.55
CA PHE A 4 16.76 -7.23 -6.57
C PHE A 4 15.80 -8.42 -6.62
N ILE A 5 15.42 -8.97 -5.46
CA ILE A 5 14.46 -10.08 -5.39
C ILE A 5 13.12 -9.67 -5.98
N MET A 6 12.60 -8.50 -5.59
CA MET A 6 11.34 -7.98 -6.11
C MET A 6 11.42 -7.81 -7.63
N ARG A 7 12.47 -7.16 -8.12
CA ARG A 7 12.69 -6.97 -9.56
C ARG A 7 12.76 -8.31 -10.29
N THR A 8 13.48 -9.31 -9.78
CA THR A 8 13.55 -10.64 -10.41
C THR A 8 12.18 -11.33 -10.50
N ILE A 9 11.37 -11.25 -9.44
CA ILE A 9 9.99 -11.80 -9.43
C ILE A 9 9.14 -11.08 -10.48
N LEU A 10 9.23 -9.76 -10.55
CA LEU A 10 8.44 -8.92 -11.43
C LEU A 10 8.89 -8.93 -12.89
N THR A 11 10.12 -9.37 -13.19
CA THR A 11 10.61 -9.43 -14.59
C THR A 11 10.44 -10.82 -15.22
N ASN A 12 10.18 -11.86 -14.42
CA ASN A 12 10.06 -13.26 -14.89
C ASN A 12 8.67 -13.87 -14.64
N TYR A 13 7.65 -13.04 -14.37
CA TYR A 13 6.29 -13.58 -14.26
C TYR A 13 5.77 -14.02 -15.63
N SER A 14 4.94 -15.05 -15.63
CA SER A 14 4.27 -15.52 -16.84
C SER A 14 3.15 -14.55 -17.19
N GLU A 15 3.05 -14.12 -18.46
CA GLU A 15 1.96 -13.26 -18.93
C GLU A 15 0.57 -13.90 -18.71
N ASP A 16 0.49 -15.23 -18.66
CA ASP A 16 -0.74 -15.99 -18.39
C ASP A 16 -0.98 -16.23 -16.88
N GLY A 17 -0.12 -15.70 -16.01
CA GLY A 17 -0.14 -15.94 -14.57
C GLY A 17 -0.46 -14.69 -13.75
N SER A 18 -1.19 -14.88 -12.65
CA SER A 18 -1.42 -13.81 -11.66
C SER A 18 -0.38 -13.87 -10.55
N VAL A 19 0.16 -12.71 -10.17
CA VAL A 19 1.13 -12.56 -9.08
C VAL A 19 0.48 -11.77 -7.95
N LEU A 20 0.38 -12.38 -6.76
CA LEU A 20 -0.11 -11.71 -5.55
C LEU A 20 1.06 -11.41 -4.61
N ILE A 21 1.24 -10.12 -4.29
CA ILE A 21 2.33 -9.63 -3.43
C ILE A 21 1.73 -8.96 -2.19
N SER A 22 2.10 -9.45 -1.00
CA SER A 22 1.85 -8.75 0.26
C SER A 22 3.13 -8.05 0.71
N THR A 23 3.10 -6.71 0.78
CA THR A 23 4.26 -5.90 1.17
C THR A 23 3.81 -4.61 1.83
N HIS A 24 4.67 -4.05 2.70
CA HIS A 24 4.56 -2.69 3.21
C HIS A 24 5.54 -1.71 2.51
N LEU A 25 6.40 -2.19 1.59
CA LEU A 25 7.23 -1.32 0.76
C LEU A 25 6.52 -1.05 -0.55
N ILE A 26 5.59 -0.10 -0.48
CA ILE A 26 4.71 0.25 -1.59
C ILE A 26 5.48 0.99 -2.67
N LEU A 27 6.39 1.89 -2.29
CA LEU A 27 7.25 2.65 -3.21
C LEU A 27 8.02 1.76 -4.18
N ASP A 28 8.46 0.58 -3.74
CA ASP A 28 9.26 -0.34 -4.57
C ASP A 28 8.42 -1.12 -5.59
N VAL A 29 7.10 -1.23 -5.37
CA VAL A 29 6.22 -2.11 -6.15
C VAL A 29 5.15 -1.36 -6.92
N GLU A 30 4.82 -0.11 -6.56
CA GLU A 30 3.71 0.59 -7.21
C GLU A 30 3.91 0.76 -8.72
N GLN A 31 5.16 0.78 -9.21
CA GLN A 31 5.47 0.94 -10.63
C GLN A 31 5.08 -0.25 -11.50
N VAL A 32 4.87 -1.43 -10.91
CA VAL A 32 4.69 -2.71 -11.64
C VAL A 32 3.36 -3.39 -11.34
N LEU A 33 2.56 -2.82 -10.43
CA LEU A 33 1.28 -3.39 -10.03
C LEU A 33 0.16 -2.77 -10.87
N ASP A 34 -0.78 -3.62 -11.30
CA ASP A 34 -2.01 -3.17 -11.97
C ASP A 34 -3.10 -2.76 -10.97
N GLU A 35 -3.21 -3.51 -9.87
CA GLU A 35 -4.21 -3.30 -8.81
C GLU A 35 -3.59 -3.29 -7.41
N ALA A 36 -4.21 -2.56 -6.49
CA ALA A 36 -3.83 -2.51 -5.08
C ALA A 36 -5.02 -2.83 -4.18
N VAL A 37 -4.79 -3.72 -3.20
CA VAL A 37 -5.75 -4.07 -2.15
C VAL A 37 -5.19 -3.64 -0.80
N PHE A 38 -5.89 -2.76 -0.09
CA PHE A 38 -5.52 -2.37 1.26
C PHE A 38 -6.36 -3.13 2.29
N LEU A 39 -5.66 -3.69 3.28
CA LEU A 39 -6.25 -4.43 4.37
C LEU A 39 -6.11 -3.64 5.67
N ARG A 40 -7.20 -3.54 6.44
CA ARG A 40 -7.20 -2.98 7.80
C ARG A 40 -8.06 -3.86 8.69
N GLN A 41 -7.51 -4.32 9.82
CA GLN A 41 -8.23 -5.14 10.80
C GLN A 41 -8.93 -6.36 10.18
N GLY A 42 -8.26 -7.05 9.24
CA GLY A 42 -8.81 -8.24 8.58
C GLY A 42 -9.87 -7.97 7.51
N SER A 43 -10.16 -6.70 7.19
CA SER A 43 -11.12 -6.32 6.16
C SER A 43 -10.44 -5.59 5.00
N VAL A 44 -10.96 -5.77 3.79
CA VAL A 44 -10.58 -4.98 2.62
C VAL A 44 -11.19 -3.58 2.78
N VAL A 45 -10.35 -2.56 2.79
CA VAL A 45 -10.79 -1.15 2.92
C VAL A 45 -10.62 -0.35 1.63
N LEU A 46 -9.83 -0.86 0.69
CA LEU A 46 -9.66 -0.30 -0.65
C LEU A 46 -9.29 -1.45 -1.59
N HIS A 47 -9.90 -1.46 -2.77
CA HIS A 47 -9.49 -2.30 -3.90
C HIS A 47 -9.74 -1.52 -5.18
N GLU A 48 -8.67 -1.00 -5.77
CA GLU A 48 -8.72 -0.15 -6.97
C GLU A 48 -7.48 -0.41 -7.85
N SER A 49 -7.54 0.02 -9.11
CA SER A 49 -6.34 0.03 -9.96
C SER A 49 -5.33 1.03 -9.44
N VAL A 50 -4.05 0.74 -9.68
CA VAL A 50 -2.96 1.64 -9.28
C VAL A 50 -3.07 3.00 -9.97
N ASP A 51 -3.52 3.03 -11.22
CA ASP A 51 -3.71 4.27 -11.97
C ASP A 51 -4.82 5.15 -11.38
N SER A 52 -5.96 4.57 -11.01
CA SER A 52 -7.03 5.32 -10.32
C SER A 52 -6.58 5.88 -8.98
N ILE A 53 -5.75 5.14 -8.23
CA ILE A 53 -5.16 5.65 -6.99
C ILE A 53 -4.25 6.85 -7.28
N ARG A 54 -3.35 6.74 -8.26
CA ARG A 54 -2.42 7.81 -8.64
C ARG A 54 -3.13 9.09 -9.06
N GLU A 55 -4.21 8.98 -9.83
CA GLU A 55 -5.05 10.13 -10.22
C GLU A 55 -5.63 10.86 -9.00
N ARG A 56 -6.00 10.11 -7.95
CA ARG A 56 -6.54 10.68 -6.71
C ARG A 56 -5.48 11.27 -5.78
N THR A 57 -4.27 10.72 -5.79
CA THR A 57 -3.22 11.06 -4.81
C THR A 57 -2.03 11.80 -5.39
N ASN A 58 -2.25 12.53 -6.48
CA ASN A 58 -1.20 13.31 -7.13
C ASN A 58 0.04 12.47 -7.50
N GLY A 59 -0.19 11.19 -7.83
CA GLY A 59 0.79 10.29 -8.43
C GLY A 59 1.35 9.18 -7.54
N SER A 60 0.93 8.99 -6.28
CA SER A 60 1.56 7.99 -5.39
C SER A 60 0.58 7.13 -4.59
N VAL A 61 0.72 5.81 -4.70
CA VAL A 61 -0.02 4.83 -3.90
C VAL A 61 0.47 4.84 -2.45
N ASP A 62 1.78 5.04 -2.23
CA ASP A 62 2.38 5.19 -0.90
C ASP A 62 1.77 6.38 -0.14
N GLN A 63 1.50 7.50 -0.82
CA GLN A 63 0.82 8.63 -0.21
C GLN A 63 -0.58 8.25 0.30
N LEU A 64 -1.39 7.58 -0.54
CA LEU A 64 -2.73 7.13 -0.13
C LEU A 64 -2.66 6.22 1.09
N PHE A 65 -1.73 5.27 1.06
CA PHE A 65 -1.53 4.35 2.17
C PHE A 65 -1.17 5.09 3.46
N ARG A 66 -0.22 6.03 3.43
CA ARG A 66 0.12 6.83 4.60
C ARG A 66 -1.08 7.62 5.10
N GLU A 67 -1.86 8.23 4.22
CA GLU A 67 -3.04 8.99 4.62
C GLU A 67 -4.09 8.14 5.34
N MET A 68 -4.34 6.93 4.82
CA MET A 68 -5.29 5.96 5.35
C MET A 68 -4.84 5.30 6.67
N PHE A 69 -3.54 5.07 6.83
CA PHE A 69 -2.96 4.30 7.94
C PHE A 69 -2.15 5.15 8.94
N ARG A 70 -2.12 6.48 8.78
CA ARG A 70 -1.57 7.40 9.78
C ARG A 70 -2.24 7.13 11.13
N THR A 71 -1.42 6.87 12.14
CA THR A 71 -1.85 6.73 13.53
C THR A 71 -2.54 8.02 13.97
N GLN A 72 -3.78 7.92 14.46
CA GLN A 72 -4.39 8.99 15.25
C GLN A 72 -3.53 9.13 16.51
N VAL A 73 -2.87 10.27 16.68
CA VAL A 73 -2.15 10.57 17.91
C VAL A 73 -3.19 10.59 19.03
N TRP A 74 -3.14 9.60 19.92
CA TRP A 74 -4.03 9.54 21.07
C TRP A 74 -3.58 10.62 22.07
N ASN A 75 -4.17 11.81 22.00
CA ASN A 75 -4.04 12.84 23.03
C ASN A 75 -4.91 12.46 24.23
N GLY A 76 -4.56 11.39 24.93
CA GLY A 76 -5.21 11.04 26.18
C GLY A 76 -4.23 11.18 27.32
N GLY A 77 -4.28 12.35 27.95
CA GLY A 77 -3.43 12.64 29.10
C GLY A 77 -3.70 14.04 29.65
N GLU A 78 -4.97 14.38 29.91
CA GLU A 78 -5.33 15.55 30.74
C GLU A 78 -6.80 15.44 31.17
N ASP A 79 -7.18 14.33 31.78
CA ASP A 79 -8.50 14.20 32.42
C ASP A 79 -8.37 13.44 33.74
N ASN A 80 -7.53 13.96 34.64
CA ASN A 80 -7.67 13.70 36.07
C ASN A 80 -6.98 14.79 36.91
N ALA A 81 -7.58 15.98 36.93
CA ALA A 81 -7.41 16.93 38.01
C ALA A 81 -8.79 17.15 38.65
N ARG A 82 -9.13 16.25 39.58
CA ARG A 82 -10.15 16.48 40.61
C ARG A 82 -9.45 16.46 41.96
#